data_AF-A0A956KVC1-F1
#
_entry.id   AF-A0A956KVC1-F1
#
_cell.length_a   1.000
_cell.length_b   1.000
_cell.length_c   1.000
_cell.angle_alpha   90.00
_cell.angle_beta   90.00
_cell.angle_gamma   90.00
#
_symmetry.space_group_name_H-M   'P 1'
#
loop_
_entity.id
_entity.type
_entity.pdbx_description
1 polymer ?
#
loop_
_entity_poly.entity_id
_entity_poly.type
_entity_poly.pdbx_seq_one_letter_code
_entity_poly.pdbx_strand_id
1 'polypeptide(L)'
;MADSDKAHTAYPADVYEAFDAFMQQVIKDVYDNGAKRAEFVALVIASGELLPMAWGRVRKTGVKELAMGAAGVVALRVGLRYLLGGPLGMILTGFTAATLVAFFWSNQKDVMRRVKPYKQVIRDSHEKFDDIQARYQDGRYDAGERALLVEGLLRRVIGEIEAPRPEEPSDKG
;
A
#
# COMPACT_ATOMS: atom_id res chain seq x y z
N MET A 1 -25.86 -12.61 -28.04
CA MET A 1 -24.71 -13.44 -27.59
C MET A 1 -23.97 -12.62 -26.54
N ALA A 2 -23.88 -13.18 -25.33
CA ALA A 2 -23.04 -12.79 -24.17
C ALA A 2 -23.18 -11.38 -23.56
N ASP A 3 -24.03 -11.24 -22.54
CA ASP A 3 -23.92 -10.19 -21.51
C ASP A 3 -24.23 -10.76 -20.10
N SER A 4 -23.91 -12.05 -19.87
CA SER A 4 -24.32 -12.79 -18.66
C SER A 4 -23.16 -13.36 -17.83
N ASP A 5 -21.91 -13.16 -18.23
CA ASP A 5 -20.74 -13.79 -17.58
C ASP A 5 -19.78 -12.80 -16.89
N LYS A 6 -20.21 -11.57 -16.64
CA LYS A 6 -19.48 -10.72 -15.69
C LYS A 6 -20.08 -10.96 -14.31
N ALA A 7 -19.37 -11.72 -13.49
CA ALA A 7 -19.61 -11.75 -12.05
C ALA A 7 -19.75 -10.30 -11.57
N HIS A 8 -20.79 -9.99 -10.79
CA HIS A 8 -20.99 -8.66 -10.25
C HIS A 8 -19.93 -8.42 -9.15
N THR A 9 -18.80 -7.84 -9.54
CA THR A 9 -17.65 -7.61 -8.67
C THR A 9 -17.73 -6.25 -7.99
N ALA A 10 -17.33 -6.19 -6.71
CA ALA A 10 -17.31 -4.93 -5.96
C ALA A 10 -16.19 -3.97 -6.41
N TYR A 11 -15.12 -4.50 -7.01
CA TYR A 11 -13.94 -3.77 -7.42
C TYR A 11 -13.69 -3.86 -8.94
N PRO A 12 -12.79 -3.03 -9.49
CA PRO A 12 -12.26 -3.19 -10.85
C PRO A 12 -11.65 -4.59 -11.08
N ALA A 13 -11.68 -5.07 -12.32
CA ALA A 13 -11.29 -6.44 -12.66
C ALA A 13 -9.83 -6.78 -12.30
N ASP A 14 -8.91 -5.83 -12.46
CA ASP A 14 -7.49 -5.96 -12.17
C ASP A 14 -7.20 -6.28 -10.70
N VAL A 15 -8.04 -5.80 -9.76
CA VAL A 15 -7.96 -6.13 -8.32
C VAL A 15 -8.07 -7.65 -8.09
N TYR A 16 -8.79 -8.36 -8.94
CA TYR A 16 -8.99 -9.80 -8.86
C TYR A 16 -7.93 -10.61 -9.60
N GLU A 17 -7.08 -9.98 -10.38
CA GLU A 17 -6.15 -10.63 -11.31
C GLU A 17 -4.69 -10.43 -10.91
N ALA A 18 -4.35 -9.28 -10.32
CA ALA A 18 -2.99 -8.92 -9.97
C ALA A 18 -2.89 -8.45 -8.52
N PHE A 19 -1.89 -8.97 -7.80
CA PHE A 19 -1.65 -8.60 -6.41
C PHE A 19 -1.29 -7.11 -6.25
N ASP A 20 -0.64 -6.51 -7.25
CA ASP A 20 -0.34 -5.07 -7.23
C ASP A 20 -1.64 -4.24 -7.21
N ALA A 21 -2.60 -4.53 -8.08
CA ALA A 21 -3.89 -3.85 -8.10
C ALA A 21 -4.70 -4.12 -6.81
N PHE A 22 -4.64 -5.34 -6.29
CA PHE A 22 -5.18 -5.68 -4.96
C PHE A 22 -4.61 -4.78 -3.87
N MET A 23 -3.28 -4.60 -3.83
CA MET A 23 -2.64 -3.76 -2.82
C MET A 23 -2.93 -2.28 -3.00
N GLN A 24 -3.04 -1.81 -4.24
CA GLN A 24 -3.46 -0.42 -4.52
C GLN A 24 -4.87 -0.17 -3.99
N GLN A 25 -5.79 -1.11 -4.15
CA GLN A 25 -7.13 -1.03 -3.60
C GLN A 25 -7.13 -1.06 -2.06
N VAL A 26 -6.32 -1.91 -1.43
CA VAL A 26 -6.15 -1.91 0.04
C VAL A 26 -5.67 -0.55 0.55
N ILE A 27 -4.64 0.04 -0.07
CA ILE A 27 -4.10 1.36 0.33
C ILE A 27 -5.17 2.44 0.17
N LYS A 28 -5.95 2.37 -0.91
CA LYS A 28 -7.08 3.27 -1.17
C LYS A 28 -8.12 3.19 -0.06
N ASP A 29 -8.61 1.99 0.24
CA ASP A 29 -9.72 1.82 1.18
C ASP A 29 -9.29 2.17 2.61
N VAL A 30 -8.07 1.82 3.02
CA VAL A 30 -7.50 2.25 4.31
C VAL A 30 -7.42 3.78 4.40
N TYR A 31 -7.05 4.45 3.30
CA TYR A 31 -7.03 5.91 3.26
C TYR A 31 -8.43 6.50 3.41
N ASP A 32 -9.39 6.00 2.62
CA ASP A 32 -10.77 6.50 2.59
C ASP A 32 -11.52 6.24 3.89
N ASN A 33 -11.18 5.17 4.61
CA ASN A 33 -11.70 4.86 5.95
C ASN A 33 -11.15 5.78 7.05
N GLY A 34 -10.24 6.71 6.72
CA GLY A 34 -9.71 7.70 7.64
C GLY A 34 -8.58 7.19 8.54
N ALA A 35 -7.76 6.25 8.05
CA ALA A 35 -6.61 5.75 8.79
C ALA A 35 -5.71 6.87 9.33
N LYS A 36 -5.13 6.65 10.51
CA LYS A 36 -4.23 7.64 11.11
C LYS A 36 -3.00 7.77 10.23
N ARG A 37 -2.47 9.00 10.14
CA ARG A 37 -1.33 9.31 9.25
C ARG A 37 -0.12 8.39 9.45
N ALA A 38 0.17 7.97 10.69
CA ALA A 38 1.27 7.04 10.97
C ALA A 38 1.02 5.60 10.48
N GLU A 39 -0.24 5.14 10.53
CA GLU A 39 -0.64 3.82 10.03
C GLU A 39 -0.56 3.81 8.50
N PHE A 40 -1.13 4.83 7.86
CA PHE A 40 -1.10 4.97 6.41
C PHE A 40 0.34 5.04 5.86
N VAL A 41 1.21 5.90 6.43
CA VAL A 41 2.60 6.00 5.98
C VAL A 41 3.36 4.69 6.20
N ALA A 42 3.12 4.00 7.32
CA ALA A 42 3.74 2.70 7.57
C ALA A 42 3.29 1.64 6.57
N LEU A 43 2.01 1.63 6.19
CA LEU A 43 1.45 0.72 5.19
C LEU A 43 2.10 0.94 3.83
N VAL A 44 2.18 2.19 3.37
CA VAL A 44 2.82 2.55 2.09
C VAL A 44 4.31 2.17 2.07
N ILE A 45 5.00 2.30 3.21
CA ILE A 45 6.38 1.84 3.35
C ILE A 45 6.47 0.30 3.28
N ALA A 46 5.51 -0.39 3.91
CA ALA A 46 5.47 -1.84 3.95
C ALA A 46 5.12 -2.46 2.58
N SER A 47 4.25 -1.82 1.79
CA SER A 47 3.84 -2.27 0.45
C SER A 47 4.95 -2.17 -0.61
N GLY A 48 6.05 -1.46 -0.31
CA GLY A 48 7.25 -1.45 -1.15
C GLY A 48 7.23 -0.46 -2.32
N GLU A 49 6.13 0.25 -2.58
CA GLU A 49 6.00 1.21 -3.68
C GLU A 49 6.85 2.50 -3.52
N LEU A 50 7.53 2.73 -2.39
CA LEU A 50 8.25 4.00 -2.16
C LEU A 50 9.74 3.95 -1.81
N LEU A 51 10.40 2.80 -1.64
CA LEU A 51 11.71 2.82 -0.94
C LEU A 51 12.95 2.19 -1.57
N PRO A 52 12.93 1.23 -2.52
CA PRO A 52 14.19 0.68 -3.01
C PRO A 52 15.03 1.71 -3.80
N MET A 53 14.38 2.59 -4.58
CA MET A 53 15.10 3.49 -5.49
C MET A 53 15.41 4.88 -4.93
N ALA A 54 14.68 5.36 -3.91
CA ALA A 54 14.91 6.68 -3.32
C ALA A 54 15.93 6.64 -2.16
N TRP A 55 15.91 5.60 -1.32
CA TRP A 55 16.76 5.52 -0.12
C TRP A 55 18.24 5.21 -0.46
N GLY A 56 18.46 4.37 -1.48
CA GLY A 56 19.81 4.05 -1.97
C GLY A 56 20.55 5.26 -2.58
N ARG A 57 19.81 6.27 -3.05
CA ARG A 57 20.36 7.50 -3.64
C ARG A 57 20.60 8.58 -2.58
N VAL A 58 19.69 8.75 -1.61
CA VAL A 58 19.83 9.70 -0.49
C VAL A 58 20.98 9.35 0.47
N ARG A 59 21.30 8.06 0.64
CA ARG A 59 22.44 7.65 1.50
C ARG A 59 23.81 7.88 0.84
N LYS A 60 23.87 7.94 -0.50
CA LYS A 60 25.10 8.23 -1.26
C LYS A 60 25.31 9.71 -1.52
N THR A 61 24.23 10.47 -1.69
CA THR A 61 24.25 11.91 -1.97
C THR A 61 23.75 12.61 -0.71
N GLY A 62 24.66 13.08 0.14
CA GLY A 62 24.29 13.61 1.46
C GLY A 62 23.15 14.63 1.42
N VAL A 63 22.29 14.62 2.44
CA VAL A 63 21.07 15.47 2.57
C VAL A 63 21.34 16.97 2.31
N LYS A 64 22.57 17.42 2.51
CA LYS A 64 23.03 18.80 2.28
C LYS A 64 23.06 19.19 0.79
N GLU A 65 23.30 18.26 -0.13
CA GLU A 65 23.30 18.52 -1.59
C GLU A 65 21.89 18.57 -2.17
N LEU A 66 20.94 17.83 -1.58
CA LEU A 66 19.54 17.83 -2.02
C LEU A 66 18.81 19.13 -1.65
N ALA A 67 19.29 19.83 -0.61
CA ALA A 67 18.80 21.12 -0.15
C ALA A 67 19.44 22.32 -0.90
N MET A 68 20.49 22.10 -1.70
CA MET A 68 21.25 23.15 -2.39
C MET A 68 21.07 23.06 -3.92
N GLY A 69 19.86 23.35 -4.42
CA GLY A 69 19.68 23.77 -5.82
C GLY A 69 18.70 22.95 -6.66
N ALA A 70 18.57 23.35 -7.93
CA ALA A 70 17.53 22.97 -8.89
C ALA A 70 17.29 21.45 -9.09
N ALA A 71 18.24 20.60 -8.68
CA ALA A 71 18.10 19.14 -8.73
C ALA A 71 17.03 18.59 -7.76
N GLY A 72 16.81 19.24 -6.61
CA GLY A 72 15.80 18.82 -5.63
C GLY A 72 14.37 18.92 -6.17
N VAL A 73 14.09 19.92 -7.01
CA VAL A 73 12.76 20.14 -7.62
C VAL A 73 12.45 19.09 -8.70
N VAL A 74 13.47 18.64 -9.45
CA VAL A 74 13.30 17.64 -10.52
C VAL A 74 13.07 16.24 -9.94
N ALA A 75 13.79 15.85 -8.89
CA ALA A 75 13.57 14.58 -8.21
C ALA A 75 12.18 14.50 -7.54
N LEU A 76 11.70 15.60 -6.97
CA LEU A 76 10.34 15.72 -6.45
C LEU A 76 9.31 15.56 -7.58
N ARG A 77 9.52 16.19 -8.74
CA ARG A 77 8.62 16.09 -9.91
C ARG A 77 8.53 14.69 -10.50
N VAL A 78 9.65 13.95 -10.56
CA VAL A 78 9.69 12.57 -11.07
C VAL A 78 9.08 11.59 -10.07
N GLY A 79 9.35 11.75 -8.76
CA GLY A 79 8.70 10.99 -7.71
C GLY A 79 7.19 11.25 -7.65
N LEU A 80 6.76 12.50 -7.84
CA LEU A 80 5.35 12.86 -7.99
C LEU A 80 4.73 12.25 -9.25
N ARG A 81 5.43 12.15 -10.38
CA ARG A 81 4.86 11.53 -11.60
C ARG A 81 4.64 10.03 -11.46
N TYR A 82 5.45 9.34 -10.65
CA TYR A 82 5.26 7.93 -10.33
C TYR A 82 4.14 7.70 -9.32
N LEU A 83 4.00 8.61 -8.34
CA LEU A 83 2.83 8.66 -7.46
C LEU A 83 1.55 9.03 -8.23
N LEU A 84 1.61 10.02 -9.14
CA LEU A 84 0.47 10.61 -9.85
C LEU A 84 0.07 9.91 -11.17
N GLY A 85 0.91 8.99 -11.68
CA GLY A 85 0.73 8.39 -13.00
C GLY A 85 -0.07 7.07 -13.03
N GLY A 86 -0.42 6.54 -11.86
CA GLY A 86 -1.26 5.35 -11.69
C GLY A 86 -2.52 5.63 -10.87
N PRO A 87 -3.40 4.63 -10.65
CA PRO A 87 -4.65 4.79 -9.88
C PRO A 87 -4.46 5.40 -8.49
N LEU A 88 -3.32 5.12 -7.82
CA LEU A 88 -2.92 5.70 -6.54
C LEU A 88 -2.69 7.22 -6.56
N GLY A 89 -2.39 7.78 -7.73
CA GLY A 89 -2.12 9.21 -7.91
C GLY A 89 -3.29 10.13 -7.71
N MET A 90 -4.50 9.61 -7.96
CA MET A 90 -5.73 10.36 -7.76
C MET A 90 -6.22 10.32 -6.30
N ILE A 91 -5.73 9.37 -5.50
CA ILE A 91 -6.24 9.11 -4.14
C ILE A 91 -5.63 10.07 -3.11
N LEU A 92 -4.44 10.62 -3.37
CA LEU A 92 -3.74 11.57 -2.50
C LEU A 92 -4.23 13.04 -2.66
N THR A 93 -5.53 13.26 -2.82
CA THR A 93 -6.10 14.61 -2.88
C THR A 93 -6.01 15.35 -1.54
N GLY A 94 -5.89 14.64 -0.40
CA GLY A 94 -5.76 15.25 0.94
C GLY A 94 -4.33 15.40 1.49
N PHE A 95 -3.32 14.69 0.96
CA PHE A 95 -1.93 14.82 1.40
C PHE A 95 -0.98 14.88 0.21
N THR A 96 -0.13 15.91 0.14
CA THR A 96 0.97 15.91 -0.82
C THR A 96 2.02 14.87 -0.42
N ALA A 97 2.71 14.30 -1.40
CA ALA A 97 3.87 13.42 -1.16
C ALA A 97 4.90 14.06 -0.20
N ALA A 98 5.11 15.38 -0.32
CA ALA A 98 6.01 16.14 0.55
C ALA A 98 5.54 16.14 2.02
N THR A 99 4.23 16.26 2.26
CA THR A 99 3.66 16.22 3.62
C THR A 99 3.83 14.87 4.29
N LEU A 100 3.69 13.77 3.54
CA LEU A 100 3.92 12.42 4.06
C LEU A 100 5.39 12.19 4.40
N VAL A 101 6.31 12.68 3.56
CA VAL A 101 7.76 12.61 3.81
C VAL A 101 8.15 13.43 5.05
N ALA A 102 7.66 14.66 5.17
CA ALA A 102 7.89 15.50 6.34
C ALA A 102 7.36 14.85 7.61
N PHE A 103 6.13 14.30 7.55
CA PHE A 103 5.55 13.57 8.67
C PHE A 103 6.38 12.34 9.04
N PHE A 104 6.81 11.54 8.07
CA PHE A 104 7.66 10.38 8.30
C PHE A 104 8.94 10.77 9.04
N TRP A 105 9.62 11.84 8.63
CA TRP A 105 10.84 12.29 9.29
C TRP A 105 10.57 12.67 10.76
N SER A 106 9.52 13.45 11.01
CA SER A 106 9.15 13.86 12.37
C SER A 106 8.66 12.71 13.25
N ASN A 107 8.18 11.60 12.66
CA ASN A 107 7.54 10.50 13.38
C ASN A 107 8.20 9.14 13.11
N GLN A 108 9.47 9.13 12.69
CA GLN A 108 10.14 7.95 12.14
C GLN A 108 10.05 6.73 13.08
N LYS A 109 10.30 6.92 14.38
CA LYS A 109 10.25 5.83 15.37
C LYS A 109 8.85 5.23 15.49
N ASP A 110 7.81 6.06 15.40
CA ASP A 110 6.43 5.62 15.49
C ASP A 110 5.98 4.88 14.22
N VAL A 111 6.32 5.42 13.05
CA VAL A 111 6.05 4.78 11.75
C VAL A 111 6.80 3.45 11.62
N MET A 112 8.10 3.42 11.90
CA MET A 112 8.93 2.22 11.68
C MET A 112 8.53 1.03 12.57
N ARG A 113 8.01 1.28 13.77
CA ARG A 113 7.43 0.23 14.64
C ARG A 113 6.26 -0.49 13.97
N ARG A 114 5.53 0.21 13.09
CA ARG A 114 4.33 -0.28 12.43
C ARG A 114 4.60 -1.04 11.13
N VAL A 115 5.75 -0.77 10.51
CA VAL A 115 6.14 -1.35 9.21
C VAL A 115 6.28 -2.86 9.26
N LYS A 116 6.98 -3.41 10.29
CA LYS A 116 7.25 -4.85 10.35
C LYS A 116 5.95 -5.69 10.44
N PRO A 117 4.98 -5.35 11.32
CA PRO A 117 3.67 -6.02 11.32
C PRO A 117 2.97 -5.97 9.97
N TYR A 118 2.96 -4.81 9.30
CA TYR A 118 2.30 -4.68 8.01
C TYR A 118 2.97 -5.47 6.89
N LYS A 119 4.30 -5.57 6.89
CA LYS A 119 5.01 -6.47 5.96
C LYS A 119 4.58 -7.93 6.12
N GLN A 120 4.31 -8.35 7.36
CA GLN A 120 3.82 -9.70 7.62
C GLN A 120 2.40 -9.87 7.07
N VAL A 121 1.47 -8.96 7.37
CA VAL A 121 0.11 -8.99 6.82
C VAL A 121 0.13 -9.05 5.29
N ILE A 122 0.94 -8.20 4.64
CA ILE A 122 1.04 -8.15 3.18
C ILE A 122 1.59 -9.45 2.61
N ARG A 123 2.67 -10.00 3.18
CA ARG A 123 3.24 -11.28 2.74
C ARG A 123 2.24 -12.42 2.87
N ASP A 124 1.64 -12.55 4.04
CA ASP A 124 0.68 -13.62 4.33
C ASP A 124 -0.58 -13.49 3.44
N SER A 125 -0.88 -12.29 2.96
CA SER A 125 -1.97 -12.03 2.02
C SER A 125 -1.58 -12.32 0.57
N HIS A 126 -0.33 -12.05 0.19
CA HIS A 126 0.20 -12.43 -1.11
C HIS A 126 0.16 -13.95 -1.29
N GLU A 127 0.63 -14.70 -0.28
CA GLU A 127 0.58 -16.17 -0.29
C GLU A 127 -0.85 -16.71 -0.48
N LYS A 128 -1.85 -16.09 0.18
CA LYS A 128 -3.27 -16.47 0.02
C LYS A 128 -3.82 -16.06 -1.33
N PHE A 129 -3.46 -14.89 -1.83
CA PHE A 129 -3.88 -14.43 -3.15
C PHE A 129 -3.37 -15.39 -4.22
N ASP A 130 -2.09 -15.77 -4.16
CA ASP A 130 -1.48 -16.73 -5.08
C ASP A 130 -2.15 -18.11 -5.01
N ASP A 131 -2.48 -18.62 -3.82
CA ASP A 131 -3.23 -19.88 -3.67
C ASP A 131 -4.64 -19.78 -4.31
N ILE A 132 -5.34 -18.66 -4.15
CA ILE A 132 -6.64 -18.41 -4.80
C ILE A 132 -6.49 -18.42 -6.32
N GLN A 133 -5.48 -17.72 -6.85
CA GLN A 133 -5.23 -17.66 -8.30
C GLN A 133 -4.87 -19.03 -8.87
N ALA A 134 -3.98 -19.77 -8.20
CA ALA A 134 -3.56 -21.10 -8.63
C ALA A 134 -4.76 -22.05 -8.71
N ARG A 135 -5.63 -22.05 -7.71
CA ARG A 135 -6.84 -22.89 -7.69
C ARG A 135 -7.86 -22.49 -8.74
N TYR A 136 -8.00 -21.19 -9.02
CA TYR A 136 -8.83 -20.71 -10.13
C TYR A 136 -8.27 -21.17 -11.48
N GLN A 137 -6.95 -21.05 -11.70
CA GLN A 137 -6.29 -21.50 -12.93
C GLN A 137 -6.38 -23.01 -13.12
N ASP A 138 -6.36 -23.78 -12.03
CA ASP A 138 -6.59 -25.23 -12.01
C ASP A 138 -8.06 -25.62 -12.21
N GLY A 139 -8.97 -24.65 -12.38
CA GLY A 139 -10.41 -24.88 -12.55
C GLY A 139 -11.13 -25.36 -11.29
N ARG A 140 -10.50 -25.24 -10.11
CA ARG A 140 -11.12 -25.59 -8.81
C ARG A 140 -12.07 -24.52 -8.29
N TYR A 141 -11.93 -23.30 -8.79
CA TYR A 141 -12.84 -22.19 -8.53
C TYR A 141 -13.36 -21.64 -9.85
N ASP A 142 -14.63 -21.25 -9.87
CA ASP A 142 -15.15 -20.38 -10.90
C ASP A 142 -14.77 -18.90 -10.65
N ALA A 143 -15.13 -18.02 -11.59
CA ALA A 143 -14.80 -16.60 -11.51
C ALA A 143 -15.49 -15.88 -10.34
N GLY A 144 -16.70 -16.31 -9.97
CA GLY A 144 -17.46 -15.75 -8.84
C GLY A 144 -16.88 -16.19 -7.51
N GLU A 145 -16.53 -17.47 -7.37
CA GLU A 145 -15.86 -18.01 -6.18
C GLU A 145 -14.51 -17.32 -5.95
N ARG A 146 -13.70 -17.18 -7.01
CA ARG A 146 -12.44 -16.39 -6.96
C ARG A 146 -12.71 -14.97 -6.46
N ALA A 147 -13.72 -14.31 -7.02
CA ALA A 147 -14.05 -12.94 -6.65
C ALA A 147 -14.39 -12.79 -5.16
N LEU A 148 -15.25 -13.67 -4.64
CA LEU A 148 -15.63 -13.65 -3.23
C LEU A 148 -14.45 -13.91 -2.29
N LEU A 149 -13.55 -14.82 -2.67
CA LEU A 149 -12.35 -15.12 -1.88
C LEU A 149 -11.37 -13.94 -1.87
N VAL A 150 -11.14 -13.30 -3.01
CA VAL A 150 -10.28 -12.11 -3.10
C VAL A 150 -10.90 -10.93 -2.32
N GLU A 151 -12.22 -10.72 -2.43
CA GLU A 151 -12.91 -9.68 -1.64
C GLU A 151 -12.84 -9.95 -0.14
N GLY A 152 -13.04 -11.20 0.28
CA GLY A 152 -12.90 -11.60 1.68
C GLY A 152 -11.48 -11.38 2.20
N LEU A 153 -10.48 -11.70 1.39
CA LEU A 153 -9.07 -11.44 1.69
C LEU A 153 -8.80 -9.93 1.82
N LEU A 154 -9.30 -9.12 0.89
CA LEU A 154 -9.14 -7.66 0.91
C LEU A 154 -9.70 -7.05 2.20
N ARG A 155 -10.94 -7.40 2.57
CA ARG A 155 -11.58 -6.93 3.81
C ARG A 155 -10.80 -7.37 5.05
N ARG A 156 -10.28 -8.60 5.05
CA ARG A 156 -9.44 -9.11 6.15
C ARG A 156 -8.16 -8.29 6.29
N VAL A 157 -7.48 -7.99 5.19
CA VAL A 157 -6.24 -7.20 5.19
C VAL A 157 -6.48 -5.81 5.76
N ILE A 158 -7.53 -5.14 5.29
CA ILE A 158 -7.92 -3.82 5.80
C ILE A 158 -8.19 -3.90 7.31
N GLY A 159 -8.98 -4.89 7.75
CA GLY A 159 -9.27 -5.09 9.16
C GLY A 159 -8.03 -5.35 10.03
N GLU A 160 -7.07 -6.12 9.53
CA GLU A 160 -5.80 -6.37 10.23
C GLU A 160 -4.90 -5.11 10.28
N ILE A 161 -4.96 -4.25 9.25
CA ILE A 161 -4.21 -2.99 9.21
C ILE A 161 -4.79 -1.94 10.16
N GLU A 162 -6.12 -1.83 10.21
CA GLU A 162 -6.88 -0.86 11.00
C GLU A 162 -7.09 -1.28 12.45
N ALA A 163 -6.87 -2.56 12.77
CA ALA A 163 -7.00 -3.08 14.13
C ALA A 163 -6.17 -2.24 15.12
N PRO A 164 -6.77 -1.82 16.26
CA PRO A 164 -6.04 -1.16 17.32
C PRO A 164 -4.87 -2.03 17.74
N ARG A 165 -3.64 -1.52 17.60
CA ARG A 165 -2.48 -2.26 18.05
C ARG A 165 -2.39 -2.20 19.57
N PRO A 166 -2.09 -3.32 20.25
CA PRO A 166 -1.80 -3.28 21.66
C PRO A 166 -0.64 -2.32 21.89
N GLU A 167 -0.82 -1.39 22.83
CA GLU A 167 0.28 -0.55 23.27
C GLU A 167 1.36 -1.48 23.85
N GLU A 168 2.58 -1.42 23.32
CA GLU A 168 3.69 -2.02 24.04
C GLU A 168 3.72 -1.40 25.43
N PRO A 169 3.89 -2.19 26.51
CA PRO A 169 3.96 -1.65 27.85
C PRO A 169 5.01 -0.55 27.84
N SER A 170 4.58 0.66 28.19
CA SER A 170 5.46 1.79 28.45
C SER A 170 6.56 1.28 29.36
N ASP A 171 7.77 1.13 28.82
CA ASP A 171 8.96 0.84 29.60
C ASP A 171 9.17 2.05 30.52
N LYS A 172 8.55 2.00 31.70
CA LYS A 172 8.75 2.94 32.80
C LYS A 172 9.86 2.35 33.64
N GLY A 173 11.06 2.89 33.52
CA GLY A 173 12.17 2.63 34.44
C GLY A 173 13.52 2.73 33.77
#